data_AF-A0A7T0BRI0-F1
#
_entry.id   AF-A0A7T0BRI0-F1
#
_cell.length_a   1.000
_cell.length_b   1.000
_cell.length_c   1.000
_cell.angle_alpha   90.00
_cell.angle_beta   90.00
_cell.angle_gamma   90.00
#
_symmetry.space_group_name_H-M   'P 1'
#
loop_
_entity.id
_entity.type
_entity.pdbx_description
1 polymer ?
#
loop_
_entity_poly.entity_id
_entity_poly.type
_entity_poly.pdbx_seq_one_letter_code
_entity_poly.pdbx_strand_id
1 'polypeptide(L)'
;MGGTLTNFLTIQKNLKKFSKLIYLKNRGFLENIDGREKIYLKKKINKLNRKFGGLLNLKKLPSAVIVADCKIDYNAILEAHKLNIPVIGIADSDANIELVTVPILVNVKSRKTIVFLLTLILNLVLKNILK
;
A
#
# COMPACT_ATOMS: atom_id res chain seq x y z
N MET A 1 1.23 6.07 7.44
CA MET A 1 2.40 5.56 8.18
C MET A 1 3.62 6.03 7.42
N GLY A 2 4.49 6.83 8.02
CA GLY A 2 5.74 7.23 7.38
C GLY A 2 6.81 6.13 7.48
N GLY A 3 7.72 6.08 6.52
CA GLY A 3 8.82 5.14 6.46
C GLY A 3 8.51 3.85 5.72
N THR A 4 7.45 3.78 4.92
CA THR A 4 7.07 2.52 4.25
C THR A 4 8.08 2.12 3.18
N LEU A 5 8.57 3.10 2.42
CA LEU A 5 9.56 2.88 1.37
C LEU A 5 10.97 3.10 1.94
N THR A 6 11.19 4.20 2.66
CA THR A 6 12.53 4.56 3.16
C THR A 6 13.05 3.63 4.26
N ASN A 7 12.16 3.01 5.05
CA ASN A 7 12.52 2.02 6.07
C ASN A 7 12.06 0.59 5.69
N PHE A 8 12.22 0.25 4.40
CA PHE A 8 11.71 -1.00 3.84
C PHE A 8 12.20 -2.27 4.56
N LEU A 9 13.45 -2.29 5.04
CA LEU A 9 13.99 -3.44 5.78
C LEU A 9 13.19 -3.73 7.06
N THR A 10 12.78 -2.70 7.79
CA THR A 10 11.96 -2.85 9.01
C THR A 10 10.54 -3.26 8.66
N ILE A 11 9.97 -2.69 7.60
CA ILE A 11 8.66 -3.08 7.07
C ILE A 11 8.66 -4.55 6.67
N GLN A 12 9.70 -5.02 5.97
CA GLN A 12 9.82 -6.41 5.55
C GLN A 12 9.88 -7.38 6.74
N LYS A 13 10.58 -7.03 7.82
CA LYS A 13 10.57 -7.80 9.07
C LYS A 13 9.15 -7.90 9.66
N ASN A 14 8.39 -6.82 9.65
CA ASN A 14 7.02 -6.81 10.14
C ASN A 14 6.06 -7.59 9.22
N LEU A 15 6.25 -7.54 7.91
CA LEU A 15 5.51 -8.35 6.94
C LEU A 15 5.74 -9.84 7.15
N LYS A 16 6.99 -10.27 7.39
CA LYS A 16 7.31 -11.66 7.73
C LYS A 16 6.59 -12.11 9.01
N LYS A 17 6.59 -11.28 10.06
CA LYS A 17 5.83 -11.57 11.29
C LYS A 17 4.33 -11.69 11.02
N PHE A 18 3.77 -10.80 10.22
CA PHE A 18 2.36 -10.82 9.87
C PHE A 18 1.98 -12.06 9.03
N SER A 19 2.79 -12.41 8.04
CA SER A 19 2.64 -13.62 7.23
C SER A 19 2.64 -14.89 8.10
N LYS A 20 3.55 -15.00 9.07
CA LYS A 20 3.57 -16.11 10.03
C LYS A 20 2.27 -16.19 10.84
N LEU A 21 1.72 -15.06 11.29
CA LEU A 21 0.46 -15.04 12.03
C LEU A 21 -0.73 -15.45 11.17
N ILE A 22 -0.76 -15.05 9.89
CA ILE A 22 -1.80 -15.50 8.94
C ILE A 22 -1.68 -17.01 8.73
N TYR A 23 -0.47 -17.52 8.53
CA TYR A 23 -0.23 -18.96 8.36
C TYR A 23 -0.75 -19.77 9.54
N LEU A 24 -0.40 -19.37 10.77
CA LEU A 24 -0.88 -20.02 11.99
C LEU A 24 -2.40 -19.95 12.13
N LYS A 25 -3.00 -18.79 11.83
CA LYS A 25 -4.46 -18.62 11.81
C LYS A 25 -5.12 -19.59 10.83
N ASN A 26 -4.60 -19.72 9.61
CA ASN A 26 -5.17 -20.56 8.56
C ASN A 26 -5.04 -22.06 8.87
N ARG A 27 -4.04 -22.45 9.67
CA ARG A 27 -3.85 -23.82 10.16
C ARG A 27 -4.71 -24.17 11.39
N GLY A 28 -5.64 -23.31 11.79
CA GLY A 28 -6.50 -23.54 12.95
C GLY A 28 -5.81 -23.36 14.32
N PHE A 29 -4.57 -22.84 14.37
CA PHE A 29 -3.84 -22.70 15.63
C PHE A 29 -4.58 -21.86 16.68
N LEU A 30 -5.35 -20.86 16.23
CA LEU A 30 -6.16 -20.01 17.12
C LEU A 30 -7.35 -20.76 17.75
N GLU A 31 -7.72 -21.92 17.24
CA GLU A 31 -8.80 -22.75 17.78
C GLU A 31 -8.34 -23.52 19.01
N ASN A 32 -7.06 -23.92 19.03
CA ASN A 32 -6.41 -24.61 20.14
C ASN A 32 -5.96 -23.68 21.29
N ILE A 33 -6.26 -22.38 21.19
CA ILE A 33 -5.93 -21.39 22.22
C ILE A 33 -7.24 -20.86 22.80
N ASP A 34 -7.36 -20.90 24.12
CA ASP A 34 -8.55 -20.44 24.82
C ASP A 34 -8.39 -19.09 25.51
N GLY A 35 -9.55 -18.45 25.75
CA GLY A 35 -9.65 -17.26 26.59
C GLY A 35 -9.00 -15.99 26.03
N ARG A 36 -8.23 -15.30 26.90
CA ARG A 36 -7.72 -13.93 26.69
C ARG A 36 -6.69 -13.85 25.56
N GLU A 37 -5.88 -14.89 25.39
CA GLU A 37 -4.79 -14.91 24.41
C GLU A 37 -5.33 -14.97 22.97
N LYS A 38 -6.38 -15.75 22.73
CA LYS A 38 -7.09 -15.81 21.44
C LYS A 38 -7.60 -14.44 21.01
N ILE A 39 -8.20 -13.69 21.93
CA ILE A 39 -8.73 -12.33 21.68
C ILE A 39 -7.58 -11.38 21.34
N TYR A 40 -6.48 -11.44 22.12
CA TYR A 40 -5.30 -10.62 21.88
C TYR A 40 -4.69 -10.88 20.49
N LEU A 41 -4.51 -12.15 20.12
CA LEU A 41 -3.98 -12.53 18.81
C LEU A 41 -4.89 -12.10 17.66
N LYS A 42 -6.22 -12.27 17.78
CA LYS A 42 -7.19 -11.76 16.78
C LYS A 42 -7.08 -10.26 16.61
N LYS A 43 -7.04 -9.49 17.70
CA LYS A 43 -6.85 -8.02 17.66
C LYS A 43 -5.53 -7.64 16.99
N LYS A 44 -4.45 -8.36 17.31
CA LYS A 44 -3.12 -8.15 16.73
C LYS A 44 -3.11 -8.42 15.22
N ILE A 45 -3.70 -9.54 14.78
CA ILE A 45 -3.85 -9.88 13.35
C ILE A 45 -4.65 -8.81 12.62
N ASN A 46 -5.79 -8.37 13.16
CA ASN A 46 -6.60 -7.33 12.53
C ASN A 46 -5.85 -5.99 12.42
N LYS A 47 -5.10 -5.61 13.46
CA LYS A 47 -4.26 -4.40 13.46
C LYS A 47 -3.17 -4.47 12.40
N LEU A 48 -2.52 -5.62 12.25
CA LEU A 48 -1.51 -5.83 11.21
C LEU A 48 -2.12 -5.88 9.81
N ASN A 49 -3.29 -6.52 9.64
CA ASN A 49 -3.99 -6.59 8.37
C ASN A 49 -4.37 -5.21 7.84
N ARG A 50 -4.90 -4.34 8.70
CA ARG A 50 -5.22 -2.95 8.33
C ARG A 50 -4.00 -2.13 7.89
N LYS A 51 -2.81 -2.46 8.39
CA LYS A 51 -1.57 -1.71 8.10
C LYS A 51 -0.77 -2.28 6.94
N PHE A 52 -0.75 -3.61 6.82
CA PHE A 52 0.20 -4.34 5.97
C PHE A 52 -0.48 -5.30 4.98
N GLY A 53 -1.82 -5.44 5.02
CA GLY A 53 -2.55 -6.37 4.16
C GLY A 53 -2.22 -6.20 2.68
N GLY A 54 -2.23 -4.97 2.18
CA GLY A 54 -1.89 -4.65 0.79
C GLY A 54 -0.40 -4.79 0.42
N LEU A 55 0.47 -5.03 1.40
CA LEU A 55 1.92 -5.11 1.21
C LEU A 55 2.46 -6.55 1.35
N LEU A 56 1.60 -7.53 1.64
CA LEU A 56 2.01 -8.93 1.87
C LEU A 56 2.82 -9.52 0.72
N ASN A 57 2.49 -9.16 -0.51
CA ASN A 57 3.15 -9.68 -1.71
C ASN A 57 4.39 -8.85 -2.13
N LEU A 58 4.70 -7.77 -1.41
CA LEU A 58 5.80 -6.87 -1.73
C LEU A 58 7.13 -7.46 -1.23
N LYS A 59 7.87 -8.12 -2.13
CA LYS A 59 9.16 -8.76 -1.80
C LYS A 59 10.35 -7.79 -1.84
N LYS A 60 10.29 -6.80 -2.72
CA LYS A 60 11.34 -5.81 -3.02
C LYS A 60 10.71 -4.42 -3.16
N LEU A 61 11.52 -3.37 -3.15
CA LEU A 61 11.05 -2.02 -3.43
C LEU A 61 10.35 -1.98 -4.80
N PRO A 62 9.25 -1.22 -4.93
CA PRO A 62 8.52 -1.13 -6.18
C PRO A 62 9.33 -0.34 -7.22
N SER A 63 9.19 -0.70 -8.49
CA SER A 63 9.82 0.02 -9.61
C SER A 63 9.11 1.34 -9.94
N ALA A 64 7.86 1.50 -9.52
CA ALA A 64 7.07 2.72 -9.65
C ALA A 64 5.98 2.74 -8.57
N VAL A 65 5.54 3.93 -8.18
CA VAL A 65 4.43 4.11 -7.22
C VAL A 65 3.32 4.92 -7.88
N ILE A 66 2.08 4.49 -7.67
CA ILE A 66 0.89 5.24 -8.06
C ILE A 66 0.28 5.87 -6.81
N VAL A 67 0.04 7.18 -6.86
CA VAL A 67 -0.54 7.97 -5.77
C VAL A 67 -1.90 8.49 -6.21
N ALA A 68 -2.93 8.25 -5.39
CA ALA A 68 -4.32 8.56 -5.74
C ALA A 68 -4.69 10.04 -5.49
N ASP A 69 -3.97 10.72 -4.62
CA ASP A 69 -4.12 12.15 -4.35
C ASP A 69 -2.76 12.73 -3.93
N CYS A 70 -2.16 13.55 -4.80
CA CYS A 70 -0.84 14.13 -4.57
C CYS A 70 -0.79 15.06 -3.36
N LYS A 71 -1.91 15.67 -2.96
CA LYS A 71 -1.97 16.59 -1.83
C LYS A 71 -2.03 15.83 -0.50
N ILE A 72 -2.87 14.79 -0.44
CA ILE A 72 -3.05 13.99 0.79
C ILE A 72 -1.84 13.08 1.03
N ASP A 73 -1.31 12.45 -0.02
CA ASP A 73 -0.26 11.43 0.07
C ASP A 73 1.15 11.97 -0.22
N TYR A 74 1.38 13.27 -0.01
CA TYR A 74 2.66 13.94 -0.29
C TYR A 74 3.88 13.24 0.36
N ASN A 75 3.71 12.68 1.57
CA ASN A 75 4.79 11.92 2.23
C ASN A 75 5.23 10.68 1.43
N ALA A 76 4.30 10.00 0.74
CA ALA A 76 4.65 8.86 -0.10
C ALA A 76 5.46 9.32 -1.32
N ILE A 77 5.13 10.48 -1.88
CA ILE A 77 5.86 11.12 -2.98
C ILE A 77 7.29 11.45 -2.53
N LEU A 78 7.45 12.08 -1.36
CA LEU A 78 8.76 12.41 -0.80
C LEU A 78 9.62 11.16 -0.57
N GLU A 79 9.04 10.10 -0.02
CA GLU A 79 9.76 8.85 0.22
C GLU A 79 10.18 8.17 -1.09
N ALA A 80 9.30 8.15 -2.09
CA ALA A 80 9.60 7.59 -3.41
C ALA A 80 10.70 8.41 -4.11
N HIS A 81 10.61 9.74 -4.06
CA HIS A 81 11.61 10.65 -4.61
C HIS A 81 12.99 10.43 -3.99
N LYS A 82 13.08 10.30 -2.65
CA LYS A 82 14.35 10.01 -1.95
C LYS A 82 15.02 8.70 -2.40
N LEU A 83 14.23 7.75 -2.88
CA LEU A 83 14.70 6.45 -3.37
C LEU A 83 14.80 6.38 -4.89
N ASN A 84 14.62 7.51 -5.60
CA ASN A 84 14.58 7.59 -7.06
C ASN A 84 13.54 6.65 -7.69
N ILE A 85 12.42 6.43 -7.00
CA ILE A 85 11.31 5.62 -7.52
C ILE A 85 10.35 6.57 -8.25
N PRO A 86 10.05 6.33 -9.54
CA PRO A 86 9.15 7.19 -10.29
C PRO A 86 7.72 7.15 -9.73
N VAL A 87 7.08 8.31 -9.71
CA VAL A 87 5.75 8.52 -9.14
C VAL A 87 4.76 8.91 -10.23
N ILE A 88 3.68 8.14 -10.34
CA ILE A 88 2.49 8.48 -11.13
C ILE A 88 1.45 9.01 -10.15
N GLY A 89 1.11 10.30 -10.23
CA GLY A 89 0.29 10.97 -9.23
C GLY A 89 -0.97 11.58 -9.80
N ILE A 90 -2.12 11.30 -9.21
CA ILE A 90 -3.38 11.98 -9.54
C ILE A 90 -3.44 13.30 -8.75
N ALA A 91 -3.66 14.40 -9.46
CA ALA A 91 -3.65 15.75 -8.91
C ALA A 91 -4.87 16.56 -9.37
N ASP A 92 -5.42 17.36 -8.44
CA ASP A 92 -6.37 18.44 -8.74
C ASP A 92 -5.61 19.77 -8.89
N SER A 93 -6.32 20.85 -9.19
CA SER A 93 -5.74 22.18 -9.43
C SER A 93 -4.94 22.78 -8.27
N ASP A 94 -5.09 22.27 -7.05
CA ASP A 94 -4.47 22.78 -5.84
C ASP A 94 -3.31 21.91 -5.30
N ALA A 95 -2.95 20.83 -6.00
CA ALA A 95 -1.87 19.93 -5.59
C ALA A 95 -0.50 20.36 -6.15
N ASN A 96 0.54 20.31 -5.32
CA ASN A 96 1.93 20.46 -5.79
C ASN A 96 2.40 19.14 -6.44
N ILE A 97 2.77 19.21 -7.72
CA ILE A 97 3.19 18.09 -8.56
C ILE A 97 4.68 18.11 -8.94
N GLU A 98 5.49 18.99 -8.33
CA GLU A 98 6.90 19.19 -8.66
C GLU A 98 7.74 17.90 -8.56
N LEU A 99 7.43 17.07 -7.56
CA LEU A 99 8.13 15.80 -7.30
C LEU A 99 7.45 14.59 -7.98
N VAL A 100 6.41 14.82 -8.77
CA VAL A 100 5.64 13.76 -9.46
C VAL A 100 6.20 13.56 -10.86
N THR A 101 6.64 12.35 -11.18
CA THR A 101 7.20 12.02 -12.48
C THR A 101 6.17 12.10 -13.60
N VAL A 102 4.96 11.59 -13.35
CA VAL A 102 3.84 11.62 -14.30
C VAL A 102 2.58 12.11 -13.60
N PRO A 103 2.26 13.41 -13.70
CA PRO A 103 1.03 13.95 -13.13
C PRO A 103 -0.18 13.65 -14.03
N ILE A 104 -1.27 13.19 -13.41
CA ILE A 104 -2.58 12.99 -14.03
C ILE A 104 -3.53 14.05 -13.47
N LEU A 105 -3.81 15.08 -14.27
CA LEU A 105 -4.64 16.21 -13.85
C LEU A 105 -6.12 15.88 -14.03
N VAL A 106 -6.84 15.70 -12.92
CA VAL A 106 -8.28 15.37 -12.92
C VAL A 106 -8.95 15.99 -11.70
N ASN A 107 -10.21 16.39 -11.86
CA ASN A 107 -11.06 16.80 -10.73
C ASN A 107 -11.33 15.61 -9.80
N VAL A 108 -10.76 15.62 -8.60
CA VAL A 108 -10.76 14.50 -7.65
C VAL A 108 -11.95 14.55 -6.67
N LYS A 109 -12.90 15.47 -6.87
CA LYS A 109 -14.04 15.69 -5.94
C LYS A 109 -15.04 14.53 -5.84
N SER A 110 -14.94 13.51 -6.70
CA SER A 110 -15.86 12.37 -6.71
C SER A 110 -15.12 11.04 -6.56
N ARG A 111 -15.58 10.22 -5.61
CA ARG A 111 -15.13 8.82 -5.45
C ARG A 111 -15.27 8.03 -6.75
N LYS A 112 -16.29 8.29 -7.56
CA LYS A 112 -16.50 7.60 -8.85
C LYS A 112 -15.33 7.85 -9.80
N THR A 113 -14.83 9.08 -9.85
CA THR A 113 -13.70 9.46 -10.70
C THR A 113 -12.42 8.75 -10.28
N ILE A 114 -12.11 8.73 -8.98
CA ILE A 114 -10.93 8.03 -8.45
C ILE A 114 -10.99 6.54 -8.79
N VAL A 115 -12.13 5.90 -8.52
CA VAL A 115 -12.31 4.47 -8.79
C VAL A 115 -12.17 4.17 -10.29
N PHE A 116 -12.76 5.01 -11.15
CA PHE A 116 -12.64 4.87 -12.60
C PHE A 116 -11.18 4.94 -13.06
N LEU A 117 -10.43 5.96 -12.63
CA LEU A 117 -9.03 6.13 -13.00
C LEU A 117 -8.16 4.96 -12.52
N LEU A 118 -8.29 4.56 -11.26
CA LEU A 118 -7.53 3.43 -10.72
C LEU A 118 -7.85 2.12 -11.44
N THR A 119 -9.11 1.89 -11.79
CA THR A 119 -9.53 0.71 -12.55
C THR A 119 -8.93 0.72 -13.96
N LEU A 120 -8.93 1.88 -14.63
CA LEU A 120 -8.31 2.03 -15.95
C LEU A 120 -6.81 1.72 -15.90
N ILE A 121 -6.09 2.32 -14.96
CA ILE A 121 -4.65 2.08 -14.77
C ILE A 121 -4.39 0.60 -14.47
N LEU A 122 -5.18 -0.01 -13.59
CA LEU A 122 -5.06 -1.43 -13.27
C LEU A 122 -5.23 -2.32 -14.51
N ASN A 123 -6.25 -2.05 -15.32
CA ASN A 123 -6.50 -2.80 -16.55
C ASN A 123 -5.33 -2.68 -17.54
N LEU A 124 -4.73 -1.49 -17.67
CA LEU A 124 -3.56 -1.27 -18.52
C LEU A 124 -2.34 -2.04 -18.01
N VAL A 125 -2.09 -2.00 -16.70
CA VAL A 125 -0.99 -2.75 -16.06
C VAL A 125 -1.17 -4.25 -16.26
N LEU A 126 -2.36 -4.79 -16.00
CA LEU A 126 -2.65 -6.22 -16.17
C LEU A 126 -2.48 -6.67 -17.63
N LYS A 127 -2.95 -5.86 -18.59
CA LYS A 127 -2.81 -6.18 -20.03
C LYS A 127 -1.35 -6.28 -20.48
N ASN A 128 -0.46 -5.48 -19.90
CA ASN A 128 0.96 -5.52 -20.23
C ASN A 128 1.75 -6.60 -19.46
N ILE A 129 1.30 -7.00 -18.27
CA ILE A 129 1.92 -8.11 -17.52
C ILE A 129 1.57 -9.47 -18.13
N LEU A 130 0.37 -9.61 -18.71
CA LEU A 130 -0.13 -10.85 -19.32
C LEU A 130 0.28 -11.03 -20.79
N LYS A 131 1.04 -10.10 -21.36
CA LYS A 131 1.69 -10.23 -22.67
C LYS A 131 3.09 -10.80 -22.49
#